data_AF-A0AAR5PYQ4-F1
#
_entry.id   AF-A0AAR5PYQ4-F1
#
_cell.length_a   1.000
_cell.length_b   1.000
_cell.length_c   1.000
_cell.angle_alpha   90.00
_cell.angle_beta   90.00
_cell.angle_gamma   90.00
#
_symmetry.space_group_name_H-M   'P 1'
#
loop_
_entity.id
_entity.type
_entity.pdbx_description
1 polymer ?
#
loop_
_entity_poly.entity_id
_entity_poly.type
_entity_poly.pdbx_seq_one_letter_code
_entity_poly.pdbx_strand_id
1 'polypeptide(L)'
;MALNSARKIAENCGKWAARRRFSHFAYSPDENVNIAGEKAEMHMFQAINNALDSALRTDSKAIVFGEDVGFGGVFRCPLDLQKKYGKERVFNTPLCEQGIVGFGIGAAAAVLTSIADIQFADYIFPAFDQLVNEAAKYRYRSGSLFDCGKLTMRAPCGAVGYGALYHYQSPEAYFAHTPGLKVRKLHFRVTRFPQFCKVHLLSVLLKSSTGVEAGFRPHCVVQRNASYRGNWVHSGSACIG
;
A
#
# COMPACT_ATOMS: atom_id res chain seq x y z
N MET A 1 -4.00 -45.06 32.66
CA MET A 1 -3.13 -44.95 31.46
C MET A 1 -3.59 -43.87 30.46
N ALA A 2 -4.87 -43.78 30.09
CA ALA A 2 -5.35 -42.81 29.09
C ALA A 2 -5.17 -41.32 29.46
N LEU A 3 -5.35 -40.94 30.73
CA LEU A 3 -5.16 -39.56 31.22
C LEU A 3 -3.71 -39.06 31.08
N ASN A 4 -2.71 -39.94 31.24
CA ASN A 4 -1.30 -39.57 31.09
C ASN A 4 -0.89 -39.37 29.62
N SER A 5 -1.52 -40.09 28.69
CA SER A 5 -1.33 -39.87 27.25
C SER A 5 -1.97 -38.57 26.77
N ALA A 6 -3.18 -38.24 27.22
CA ALA A 6 -3.84 -36.98 26.89
C ALA A 6 -3.05 -35.76 27.39
N ARG A 7 -2.48 -35.86 28.61
CA ARG A 7 -1.64 -34.81 29.19
C ARG A 7 -0.32 -34.61 28.44
N LYS A 8 0.33 -35.71 28.00
CA LYS A 8 1.52 -35.66 27.12
C LYS A 8 1.23 -35.03 25.76
N ILE A 9 0.05 -35.30 25.18
CA ILE A 9 -0.38 -34.69 23.91
C ILE A 9 -0.62 -33.19 24.10
N ALA A 10 -1.28 -32.78 25.19
CA ALA A 10 -1.52 -31.37 25.51
C ALA A 10 -0.22 -30.59 25.78
N GLU A 11 0.72 -31.19 26.54
CA GLU A 11 2.04 -30.60 26.80
C GLU A 11 2.89 -30.49 25.53
N ASN A 12 2.80 -31.48 24.63
CA ASN A 12 3.45 -31.40 23.33
C ASN A 12 2.79 -30.33 22.45
N CYS A 13 1.45 -30.24 22.39
CA CYS A 13 0.74 -29.16 21.69
C CYS A 13 1.17 -27.77 22.19
N GLY A 14 1.38 -27.59 23.50
CA GLY A 14 1.92 -26.36 24.07
C GLY A 14 3.35 -26.04 23.59
N LYS A 15 4.21 -27.07 23.45
CA LYS A 15 5.58 -26.93 22.89
C LYS A 15 5.59 -26.67 21.38
N TRP A 16 4.66 -27.24 20.62
CA TRP A 16 4.45 -26.93 19.20
C TRP A 16 3.91 -25.51 18.99
N ALA A 17 3.04 -25.03 19.88
CA ALA A 17 2.53 -23.66 19.88
C ALA A 17 3.61 -22.63 20.26
N ALA A 18 4.51 -22.96 21.19
CA ALA A 18 5.62 -22.09 21.58
C ALA A 18 6.68 -21.90 20.48
N ARG A 19 6.78 -22.83 19.51
CA ARG A 19 7.79 -22.82 18.44
C ARG A 19 7.47 -21.93 17.23
N ARG A 20 6.29 -21.32 17.14
CA ARG A 20 5.83 -20.59 15.92
C ARG A 20 5.67 -19.08 16.11
N ARG A 21 6.61 -18.42 16.79
CA ARG A 21 6.67 -16.95 16.86
C ARG A 21 7.97 -16.40 16.27
N PHE A 22 8.36 -16.92 15.11
CA PHE A 22 9.42 -16.31 14.31
C PHE A 22 8.79 -15.49 13.19
N SER A 23 8.98 -14.17 13.25
CA SER A 23 8.86 -13.35 12.04
C SER A 23 9.95 -13.80 11.07
N HIS A 24 9.62 -13.96 9.79
CA HIS A 24 10.62 -14.34 8.78
C HIS A 24 11.68 -13.24 8.56
N PHE A 25 11.45 -12.04 9.12
CA PHE A 25 12.40 -10.94 9.11
C PHE A 25 12.38 -10.19 10.46
N ALA A 26 13.47 -9.50 10.77
CA ALA A 26 13.56 -8.51 11.83
C ALA A 26 13.89 -7.15 11.22
N TYR A 27 13.14 -6.12 11.59
CA TYR A 27 13.43 -4.74 11.21
C TYR A 27 14.44 -4.15 12.17
N SER A 28 15.47 -3.48 11.65
CA SER A 28 16.40 -2.64 12.40
C SER A 28 16.63 -1.37 11.59
N PRO A 29 16.44 -0.17 12.18
CA PRO A 29 16.62 1.09 11.46
C PRO A 29 18.11 1.33 11.14
N ASP A 30 18.40 1.99 10.01
CA ASP A 30 19.75 2.50 9.76
C ASP A 30 20.05 3.64 10.73
N GLU A 31 21.16 3.51 11.46
CA GLU A 31 21.62 4.52 12.42
C GLU A 31 22.25 5.75 11.74
N ASN A 32 22.78 5.59 10.51
CA ASN A 32 23.59 6.59 9.81
C ASN A 32 22.82 7.43 8.76
N VAL A 33 21.57 7.78 9.04
CA VAL A 33 20.74 8.55 8.09
C VAL A 33 20.71 10.04 8.48
N ASN A 34 21.52 10.83 7.78
CA ASN A 34 21.55 12.30 7.89
C ASN A 34 20.35 12.93 7.16
N ILE A 35 19.16 12.89 7.78
CA ILE A 35 17.97 13.62 7.32
C ILE A 35 17.80 14.88 8.17
N ALA A 36 17.73 16.03 7.51
CA ALA A 36 17.42 17.32 8.12
C ALA A 36 15.93 17.43 8.50
N GLY A 37 15.65 18.06 9.65
CA GLY A 37 14.29 18.33 10.14
C GLY A 37 13.87 17.47 11.34
N GLU A 38 12.65 17.74 11.83
CA GLU A 38 12.05 17.01 12.95
C GLU A 38 11.71 15.57 12.56
N LYS A 39 12.03 14.62 13.44
CA LYS A 39 11.83 13.18 13.23
C LYS A 39 10.69 12.70 14.13
N ALA A 40 9.79 11.91 13.56
CA ALA A 40 8.74 11.22 14.31
C ALA A 40 8.84 9.72 14.03
N GLU A 41 8.63 8.91 15.06
CA GLU A 41 8.52 7.46 14.90
C GLU A 41 7.17 7.15 14.23
N MET A 42 7.22 6.41 13.11
CA MET A 42 6.04 6.12 12.30
C MET A 42 6.09 4.69 11.78
N HIS A 43 4.98 3.98 11.88
CA HIS A 43 4.76 2.75 11.12
C HIS A 43 4.64 3.04 9.61
N MET A 44 4.83 2.02 8.78
CA MET A 44 4.79 2.17 7.32
C MET A 44 3.48 2.82 6.82
N PHE A 45 2.32 2.42 7.34
CA PHE A 45 1.05 3.02 6.94
C PHE A 45 0.94 4.50 7.31
N GLN A 46 1.52 4.91 8.44
CA GLN A 46 1.54 6.32 8.86
C GLN A 46 2.47 7.12 7.94
N ALA A 47 3.62 6.57 7.54
CA ALA A 47 4.50 7.23 6.57
C ALA A 47 3.83 7.40 5.20
N ILE A 48 3.05 6.41 4.77
CA ILE A 48 2.23 6.47 3.56
C ILE A 48 1.13 7.53 3.71
N ASN A 49 0.41 7.53 4.84
CA ASN A 49 -0.61 8.53 5.14
C ASN A 49 -0.01 9.94 5.07
N ASN A 50 1.15 10.14 5.68
CA ASN A 50 1.83 11.43 5.70
C ASN A 50 2.29 11.90 4.30
N ALA A 51 2.69 10.97 3.44
CA ALA A 51 2.99 11.27 2.04
C ALA A 51 1.73 11.65 1.26
N LEU A 52 0.61 10.95 1.45
CA LEU A 52 -0.68 11.32 0.85
C LEU A 52 -1.18 12.67 1.34
N ASP A 53 -1.13 12.92 2.65
CA ASP A 53 -1.44 14.20 3.28
C ASP A 53 -0.62 15.35 2.68
N SER A 54 0.69 15.12 2.54
CA SER A 54 1.59 16.10 1.94
C SER A 54 1.23 16.36 0.48
N ALA A 55 0.96 15.32 -0.31
CA ALA A 55 0.54 15.48 -1.71
C ALA A 55 -0.79 16.24 -1.84
N LEU A 56 -1.79 15.88 -1.05
CA LEU A 56 -3.10 16.56 -1.02
C LEU A 56 -2.98 18.02 -0.54
N ARG A 57 -2.06 18.30 0.39
CA ARG A 57 -1.79 19.66 0.86
C ARG A 57 -1.09 20.52 -0.19
N THR A 58 -0.09 19.98 -0.88
CA THR A 58 0.75 20.77 -1.79
C THR A 58 0.18 20.91 -3.19
N ASP A 59 -0.61 19.94 -3.65
CA ASP A 59 -1.24 19.95 -4.96
C ASP A 59 -2.75 19.99 -4.80
N SER A 60 -3.39 21.10 -5.17
CA SER A 60 -4.85 21.26 -5.10
C SER A 60 -5.61 20.37 -6.08
N LYS A 61 -4.94 19.83 -7.11
CA LYS A 61 -5.51 18.93 -8.12
C LYS A 61 -5.35 17.45 -7.76
N ALA A 62 -4.72 17.13 -6.63
CA ALA A 62 -4.55 15.74 -6.22
C ALA A 62 -5.88 15.13 -5.73
N ILE A 63 -6.18 13.93 -6.18
CA ILE A 63 -7.32 13.14 -5.73
C ILE A 63 -6.84 11.74 -5.33
N VAL A 64 -7.43 11.19 -4.27
CA VAL A 64 -7.19 9.83 -3.79
C VAL A 64 -8.49 9.06 -3.88
N PHE A 65 -8.49 7.95 -4.61
CA PHE A 65 -9.71 7.19 -4.83
C PHE A 65 -9.41 5.70 -4.93
N GLY A 66 -10.41 4.89 -4.64
CA GLY A 66 -10.33 3.44 -4.63
C GLY A 66 -11.40 2.86 -3.71
N GLU A 67 -11.37 1.56 -3.51
CA GLU A 67 -12.28 0.90 -2.58
C GLU A 67 -11.93 1.27 -1.14
N ASP A 68 -12.94 1.63 -0.35
CA ASP A 68 -12.83 1.83 1.09
C ASP A 68 -11.88 2.95 1.57
N VAL A 69 -11.33 3.75 0.66
CA VAL A 69 -10.37 4.82 1.00
C VAL A 69 -10.99 5.92 1.86
N GLY A 70 -12.29 6.17 1.73
CA GLY A 70 -13.00 7.28 2.36
C GLY A 70 -13.06 7.21 3.88
N PHE A 71 -13.18 6.01 4.46
CA PHE A 71 -13.12 5.82 5.92
C PHE A 71 -11.70 5.59 6.43
N GLY A 72 -10.72 5.49 5.53
CA GLY A 72 -9.31 5.31 5.86
C GLY A 72 -8.63 4.08 5.25
N GLY A 73 -9.36 3.28 4.47
CA GLY A 73 -8.85 2.06 3.83
C GLY A 73 -8.64 0.90 4.82
N VAL A 74 -8.65 -0.32 4.30
CA VAL A 74 -8.48 -1.56 5.11
C VAL A 74 -7.13 -1.63 5.83
N PHE A 75 -6.12 -0.92 5.31
CA PHE A 75 -4.77 -0.78 5.90
C PHE A 75 -4.51 0.56 6.59
N ARG A 76 -5.56 1.38 6.81
CA ARG A 76 -5.47 2.70 7.48
C ARG A 76 -4.53 3.71 6.79
N CYS A 77 -4.19 3.50 5.52
CA CYS A 77 -3.24 4.36 4.81
C CYS A 77 -3.83 5.76 4.50
N PRO A 78 -5.07 5.90 4.00
CA PRO A 78 -5.72 7.21 3.86
C PRO A 78 -6.56 7.63 5.09
N LEU A 79 -6.27 7.11 6.29
CA LEU A 79 -7.02 7.46 7.51
C LEU A 79 -7.12 8.98 7.72
N ASP A 80 -8.34 9.43 8.03
CA ASP A 80 -8.75 10.83 8.26
C ASP A 80 -8.51 11.83 7.12
N LEU A 81 -7.97 11.40 5.96
CA LEU A 81 -7.72 12.30 4.83
C LEU A 81 -9.02 12.82 4.21
N GLN A 82 -10.07 12.02 4.13
CA GLN A 82 -11.38 12.49 3.65
C GLN A 82 -11.97 13.57 4.54
N LYS A 83 -11.86 13.42 5.88
CA LYS A 83 -12.34 14.44 6.82
C LYS A 83 -11.59 15.76 6.64
N LYS A 84 -10.28 15.68 6.33
CA LYS A 84 -9.40 16.85 6.16
C LYS A 84 -9.54 17.54 4.81
N TYR A 85 -9.68 16.79 3.72
CA TYR A 85 -9.64 17.32 2.34
C TYR A 85 -11.00 17.27 1.60
N GLY A 86 -12.02 16.71 2.24
CA GLY A 86 -13.37 16.60 1.69
C GLY A 86 -13.58 15.38 0.80
N LYS A 87 -14.86 15.06 0.59
CA LYS A 87 -15.29 13.93 -0.27
C LYS A 87 -14.92 14.12 -1.74
N GLU A 88 -14.78 15.35 -2.21
CA GLU A 88 -14.38 15.64 -3.59
C GLU A 88 -12.93 15.21 -3.91
N ARG A 89 -12.08 15.11 -2.88
CA ARG A 89 -10.64 14.81 -3.05
C ARG A 89 -10.23 13.44 -2.55
N VAL A 90 -10.98 12.86 -1.62
CA VAL A 90 -10.75 11.51 -1.12
C VAL A 90 -12.07 10.76 -1.10
N PHE A 91 -12.29 9.84 -2.03
CA PHE A 91 -13.60 9.20 -2.21
C PHE A 91 -13.53 7.71 -2.57
N ASN A 92 -14.59 7.00 -2.19
CA ASN A 92 -14.76 5.61 -2.57
C ASN A 92 -15.17 5.49 -4.03
N THR A 93 -14.67 4.48 -4.71
CA THR A 93 -15.15 4.02 -6.01
C THR A 93 -16.09 2.83 -5.86
N PRO A 94 -16.89 2.48 -6.88
CA PRO A 94 -17.45 1.14 -7.01
C PRO A 94 -16.34 0.07 -6.96
N LEU A 95 -16.72 -1.15 -6.58
CA LEU A 95 -15.83 -2.31 -6.48
C LEU A 95 -15.52 -2.85 -7.89
N CYS A 96 -14.53 -2.26 -8.55
CA CYS A 96 -14.19 -2.52 -9.95
C CYS A 96 -12.81 -1.95 -10.29
N GLU A 97 -11.77 -2.78 -10.27
CA GLU A 97 -10.38 -2.33 -10.42
C GLU A 97 -10.08 -1.77 -11.82
N GLN A 98 -10.65 -2.36 -12.86
CA GLN A 98 -10.57 -1.80 -14.22
C GLN A 98 -11.19 -0.41 -14.30
N GLY A 99 -12.29 -0.18 -13.58
CA GLY A 99 -12.96 1.12 -13.50
C GLY A 99 -12.13 2.13 -12.72
N ILE A 100 -11.53 1.72 -11.60
CA ILE A 100 -10.62 2.54 -10.80
C ILE A 100 -9.46 3.05 -11.66
N VAL A 101 -8.75 2.16 -12.35
CA VAL A 101 -7.59 2.57 -13.16
C VAL A 101 -8.03 3.37 -14.38
N GLY A 102 -9.08 2.96 -15.09
CA GLY A 102 -9.59 3.70 -16.25
C GLY A 102 -10.03 5.12 -15.90
N PHE A 103 -10.74 5.28 -14.78
CA PHE A 103 -11.08 6.58 -14.22
C PHE A 103 -9.83 7.41 -13.92
N GLY A 104 -8.82 6.80 -13.29
CA GLY A 104 -7.55 7.46 -12.98
C GLY A 104 -6.79 7.93 -14.22
N ILE A 105 -6.82 7.16 -15.31
CA ILE A 105 -6.22 7.56 -16.59
C ILE A 105 -6.93 8.80 -17.15
N GLY A 106 -8.27 8.79 -17.16
CA GLY A 106 -9.07 9.92 -17.64
C GLY A 106 -8.87 11.18 -16.79
N ALA A 107 -8.88 11.04 -15.47
CA ALA A 107 -8.61 12.13 -14.53
C ALA A 107 -7.20 12.71 -14.72
N ALA A 108 -6.18 11.86 -14.90
CA ALA A 108 -4.81 12.30 -15.17
C ALA A 108 -4.68 13.02 -16.51
N ALA A 109 -5.35 12.52 -17.56
CA ALA A 109 -5.42 13.19 -18.86
C ALA A 109 -6.15 14.55 -18.77
N ALA A 110 -7.10 14.69 -17.84
CA ALA A 110 -7.73 15.96 -17.46
C ALA A 110 -6.89 16.81 -16.49
N VAL A 111 -5.59 16.54 -16.37
CA VAL A 111 -4.60 17.34 -15.60
C VAL A 111 -4.73 17.20 -14.08
N LEU A 112 -5.54 16.26 -13.58
CA LEU A 112 -5.60 15.91 -12.16
C LEU A 112 -4.42 15.03 -11.74
N THR A 113 -3.97 15.19 -10.50
CA THR A 113 -3.00 14.26 -9.91
C THR A 113 -3.77 13.09 -9.30
N SER A 114 -3.74 11.95 -9.99
CA SER A 114 -4.67 10.85 -9.74
C SER A 114 -3.98 9.73 -8.96
N ILE A 115 -4.43 9.50 -7.73
CA ILE A 115 -3.84 8.51 -6.82
C ILE A 115 -4.85 7.38 -6.58
N ALA A 116 -4.74 6.33 -7.38
CA ALA A 116 -5.63 5.17 -7.35
C ALA A 116 -5.14 4.11 -6.34
N ASP A 117 -5.96 3.72 -5.35
CA ASP A 117 -5.67 2.63 -4.42
C ASP A 117 -6.40 1.35 -4.84
N ILE A 118 -5.62 0.32 -5.17
CA ILE A 118 -6.11 -1.05 -5.38
C ILE A 118 -5.89 -1.81 -4.07
N GLN A 119 -6.93 -2.48 -3.57
CA GLN A 119 -6.96 -2.97 -2.19
C GLN A 119 -5.87 -4.01 -1.89
N PHE A 120 -5.57 -4.88 -2.86
CA PHE A 120 -4.43 -5.80 -2.86
C PHE A 120 -3.84 -5.94 -4.27
N ALA A 121 -2.53 -6.11 -4.39
CA ALA A 121 -1.88 -6.31 -5.67
C ALA A 121 -2.34 -7.59 -6.38
N ASP A 122 -2.84 -8.57 -5.64
CA ASP A 122 -3.49 -9.77 -6.15
C ASP A 122 -4.76 -9.44 -6.98
N TYR A 123 -5.41 -8.31 -6.71
CA TYR A 123 -6.62 -7.84 -7.40
C TYR A 123 -6.31 -6.81 -8.50
N ILE A 124 -5.04 -6.62 -8.87
CA ILE A 124 -4.68 -5.66 -9.93
C ILE A 124 -5.02 -6.18 -11.34
N PHE A 125 -5.15 -7.50 -11.52
CA PHE A 125 -5.23 -8.12 -12.83
C PHE A 125 -6.47 -7.75 -13.66
N PRO A 126 -7.67 -7.49 -13.10
CA PRO A 126 -8.78 -6.91 -13.87
C PRO A 126 -8.40 -5.58 -14.53
N ALA A 127 -7.51 -4.79 -13.91
CA ALA A 127 -7.03 -3.52 -14.46
C ALA A 127 -5.79 -3.67 -15.37
N PHE A 128 -5.34 -4.89 -15.67
CA PHE A 128 -4.10 -5.13 -16.42
C PHE A 128 -4.15 -4.50 -17.82
N ASP A 129 -5.28 -4.64 -18.53
CA ASP A 129 -5.46 -4.04 -19.86
C ASP A 129 -5.37 -2.50 -19.81
N GLN A 130 -6.06 -1.87 -18.85
CA GLN A 130 -5.98 -0.41 -18.64
C GLN A 130 -4.56 0.05 -18.33
N LEU A 131 -3.79 -0.71 -17.53
CA LEU A 131 -2.40 -0.34 -17.24
C LEU A 131 -1.49 -0.54 -18.46
N VAL A 132 -1.59 -1.68 -19.14
CA VAL A 132 -0.64 -2.11 -20.16
C VAL A 132 -0.93 -1.51 -21.52
N ASN A 133 -2.18 -1.50 -21.95
CA ASN A 133 -2.57 -1.04 -23.28
C ASN A 133 -2.93 0.45 -23.29
N GLU A 134 -3.59 0.94 -22.25
CA GLU A 134 -4.00 2.35 -22.19
C GLU A 134 -2.92 3.23 -21.54
N ALA A 135 -2.66 3.03 -20.23
CA ALA A 135 -1.84 3.94 -19.44
C ALA A 135 -0.39 4.00 -19.94
N ALA A 136 0.24 2.84 -20.15
CA ALA A 136 1.64 2.75 -20.58
C ALA A 136 1.89 3.41 -21.94
N LYS A 137 0.92 3.30 -22.86
CA LYS A 137 1.06 3.74 -24.26
C LYS A 137 0.44 5.11 -24.51
N TYR A 138 -0.26 5.70 -23.54
CA TYR A 138 -1.07 6.91 -23.70
C TYR A 138 -0.30 8.08 -24.31
N ARG A 139 0.91 8.34 -23.81
CA ARG A 139 1.79 9.41 -24.31
C ARG A 139 2.39 9.09 -25.68
N TYR A 140 2.77 7.83 -25.89
CA TYR A 140 3.41 7.40 -27.12
C TYR A 140 2.43 7.45 -28.30
N ARG A 141 1.23 6.87 -28.12
CA ARG A 141 0.20 6.80 -29.18
C ARG A 141 -0.34 8.16 -29.61
N SER A 142 -0.22 9.18 -28.76
CA SER A 142 -0.69 10.54 -29.04
C SER A 142 0.40 11.46 -29.61
N GLY A 143 1.64 10.98 -29.79
CA GLY A 143 2.76 11.85 -30.16
C GLY A 143 3.04 12.92 -29.10
N SER A 144 2.80 12.63 -27.82
CA SER A 144 2.85 13.57 -26.69
C SER A 144 1.79 14.69 -26.70
N LEU A 145 0.72 14.59 -27.51
CA LEU A 145 -0.42 15.52 -27.42
C LEU A 145 -1.22 15.32 -26.12
N PHE A 146 -1.28 14.08 -25.62
CA PHE A 146 -1.95 13.72 -24.38
C PHE A 146 -1.08 12.78 -23.56
N ASP A 147 -1.13 12.88 -22.23
CA ASP A 147 -0.48 11.93 -21.33
C ASP A 147 -1.29 11.75 -20.04
N CYS A 148 -1.02 10.66 -19.32
CA CYS A 148 -1.57 10.38 -18.01
C CYS A 148 -0.46 10.21 -16.96
N GLY A 149 0.67 10.92 -17.12
CA GLY A 149 1.86 10.77 -16.26
C GLY A 149 1.65 11.16 -14.79
N LYS A 150 0.54 11.85 -14.51
CA LYS A 150 0.08 12.19 -13.16
C LYS A 150 -0.75 11.08 -12.49
N LEU A 151 -0.89 9.92 -13.12
CA LEU A 151 -1.49 8.73 -12.51
C LEU A 151 -0.45 7.98 -11.69
N THR A 152 -0.77 7.75 -10.42
CA THR A 152 -0.08 6.80 -9.55
C THR A 152 -1.08 5.76 -9.07
N MET A 153 -0.88 4.50 -9.48
CA MET A 153 -1.60 3.37 -8.91
C MET A 153 -0.77 2.75 -7.78
N ARG A 154 -1.42 2.46 -6.66
CA ARG A 154 -0.80 1.91 -5.47
C ARG A 154 -1.55 0.66 -5.00
N ALA A 155 -0.80 -0.36 -4.61
CA ALA A 155 -1.38 -1.60 -4.07
C ALA A 155 -0.47 -2.23 -3.00
N PRO A 156 -1.02 -2.75 -1.88
CA PRO A 156 -0.30 -3.65 -0.97
C PRO A 156 0.08 -4.96 -1.68
N CYS A 157 1.31 -5.44 -1.49
CA CYS A 157 1.83 -6.65 -2.12
C CYS A 157 2.78 -7.43 -1.20
N GLY A 158 3.06 -8.67 -1.59
CA GLY A 158 4.02 -9.57 -0.97
C GLY A 158 3.45 -10.43 0.16
N ALA A 159 4.36 -11.16 0.81
CA ALA A 159 4.05 -12.17 1.82
C ALA A 159 3.61 -11.66 3.22
N VAL A 160 2.34 -11.86 3.63
CA VAL A 160 1.86 -11.52 4.99
C VAL A 160 1.95 -12.68 6.01
N GLY A 161 2.42 -13.84 5.58
CA GLY A 161 2.54 -15.06 6.40
C GLY A 161 1.34 -16.02 6.32
N TYR A 162 0.11 -15.51 6.20
CA TYR A 162 -1.12 -16.33 6.14
C TYR A 162 -2.11 -15.89 5.03
N GLY A 163 -1.66 -15.08 4.08
CA GLY A 163 -2.51 -14.50 3.02
C GLY A 163 -2.94 -15.46 1.90
N ALA A 164 -2.40 -16.69 1.90
CA ALA A 164 -2.69 -17.73 0.91
C ALA A 164 -2.55 -17.22 -0.55
N LEU A 165 -3.51 -17.53 -1.42
CA LEU A 165 -3.38 -17.30 -2.88
C LEU A 165 -3.63 -15.84 -3.30
N TYR A 166 -4.46 -15.11 -2.55
CA TYR A 166 -5.04 -13.82 -3.00
C TYR A 166 -4.73 -12.64 -2.06
N HIS A 167 -3.82 -12.83 -1.10
CA HIS A 167 -3.30 -11.76 -0.25
C HIS A 167 -1.79 -11.92 -0.02
N TYR A 168 -1.05 -12.35 -1.05
CA TYR A 168 0.36 -12.75 -0.91
C TYR A 168 1.22 -12.44 -2.15
N GLN A 169 0.60 -12.16 -3.30
CA GLN A 169 1.33 -12.10 -4.57
C GLN A 169 2.28 -10.91 -4.67
N SER A 170 3.28 -11.07 -5.54
CA SER A 170 4.28 -10.05 -5.91
C SER A 170 4.28 -9.93 -7.44
N PRO A 171 3.32 -9.18 -8.02
CA PRO A 171 3.07 -9.20 -9.46
C PRO A 171 3.98 -8.26 -10.26
N GLU A 172 5.06 -7.70 -9.68
CA GLU A 172 5.90 -6.70 -10.34
C GLU A 172 6.45 -7.16 -11.71
N ALA A 173 6.73 -8.45 -11.86
CA ALA A 173 7.30 -9.02 -13.09
C ALA A 173 6.31 -8.94 -14.28
N TYR A 174 5.00 -9.05 -14.02
CA TYR A 174 3.98 -8.92 -15.07
C TYR A 174 3.98 -7.52 -15.70
N PHE A 175 4.35 -6.50 -14.93
CA PHE A 175 4.38 -5.11 -15.38
C PHE A 175 5.77 -4.67 -15.85
N ALA A 176 6.84 -5.33 -15.38
CA ALA A 176 8.23 -4.98 -15.72
C ALA A 176 8.52 -5.03 -17.23
N HIS A 177 7.82 -5.88 -17.98
CA HIS A 177 7.96 -6.01 -19.44
C HIS A 177 7.04 -5.05 -20.23
N THR A 178 6.48 -4.02 -19.60
CA THR A 178 5.60 -3.05 -20.27
C THR A 178 6.28 -1.67 -20.38
N PRO A 179 6.85 -1.31 -21.54
CA PRO A 179 7.41 0.02 -21.76
C PRO A 179 6.36 1.12 -21.54
N GLY A 180 6.77 2.19 -20.84
CA GLY A 180 5.89 3.32 -20.50
C GLY A 180 5.35 3.29 -19.06
N LEU A 181 5.40 2.13 -18.40
CA LEU A 181 5.14 2.03 -16.95
C LEU A 181 6.44 2.16 -16.16
N LYS A 182 6.37 2.85 -15.02
CA LYS A 182 7.40 2.81 -13.99
C LYS A 182 6.92 1.93 -12.85
N VAL A 183 7.56 0.78 -12.69
CA VAL A 183 7.22 -0.21 -11.66
C VAL A 183 8.15 -0.02 -10.47
N ARG A 184 7.60 0.37 -9.32
CA ARG A 184 8.38 0.57 -8.09
C ARG A 184 7.87 -0.37 -7.01
N LYS A 185 8.64 -1.41 -6.71
CA LYS A 185 8.39 -2.21 -5.51
C LYS A 185 9.08 -1.56 -4.32
N LEU A 186 8.31 -1.08 -3.35
CA LEU A 186 8.83 -0.47 -2.13
C LEU A 186 9.43 -1.52 -1.16
N HIS A 187 10.08 -2.59 -1.65
CA HIS A 187 10.52 -3.74 -0.86
C HIS A 187 11.39 -3.34 0.34
N PHE A 188 11.22 -3.95 1.51
CA PHE A 188 12.01 -3.66 2.72
C PHE A 188 13.55 -3.74 2.52
N ARG A 189 14.02 -4.47 1.49
CA ARG A 189 15.45 -4.56 1.13
C ARG A 189 15.95 -3.45 0.18
N VAL A 190 15.06 -2.79 -0.58
CA VAL A 190 15.40 -1.81 -1.63
C VAL A 190 14.95 -0.39 -1.26
N THR A 191 13.79 -0.24 -0.60
CA THR A 191 13.48 0.94 0.22
C THR A 191 13.56 0.55 1.67
N ARG A 192 14.70 0.91 2.24
CA ARG A 192 14.95 0.90 3.67
C ARG A 192 13.87 1.76 4.35
N PHE A 193 12.92 1.15 5.06
CA PHE A 193 12.21 1.82 6.18
C PHE A 193 11.13 2.90 5.85
N PRO A 194 10.27 3.25 6.83
CA PRO A 194 9.21 4.28 6.69
C PRO A 194 9.69 5.63 6.15
N GLN A 195 10.93 6.01 6.49
CA GLN A 195 11.55 7.25 6.03
C GLN A 195 11.73 7.32 4.51
N PHE A 196 12.18 6.23 3.86
CA PHE A 196 12.33 6.21 2.41
C PHE A 196 10.97 6.06 1.73
N CYS A 197 10.01 5.36 2.33
CA CYS A 197 8.67 5.24 1.77
C CYS A 197 8.01 6.61 1.57
N LYS A 198 8.09 7.49 2.57
CA LYS A 198 7.55 8.86 2.47
C LYS A 198 8.22 9.65 1.34
N VAL A 199 9.55 9.71 1.34
CA VAL A 199 10.32 10.49 0.35
C VAL A 199 10.11 9.96 -1.05
N HIS A 200 10.13 8.63 -1.21
CA HIS A 200 9.96 7.98 -2.49
C HIS A 200 8.55 8.19 -3.02
N LEU A 201 7.51 7.92 -2.21
CA LEU A 201 6.14 8.14 -2.60
C LEU A 201 5.89 9.62 -2.94
N LEU A 202 6.44 10.57 -2.19
CA LEU A 202 6.34 11.99 -2.55
C LEU A 202 7.03 12.32 -3.86
N SER A 203 8.19 11.70 -4.15
CA SER A 203 8.85 11.90 -5.45
C SER A 203 7.99 11.39 -6.61
N VAL A 204 7.28 10.28 -6.41
CA VAL A 204 6.33 9.75 -7.39
C VAL A 204 5.15 10.69 -7.57
N LEU A 205 4.51 11.08 -6.46
CA LEU A 205 3.29 11.88 -6.46
C LEU A 205 3.49 13.32 -6.95
N LEU A 206 4.64 13.94 -6.65
CA LEU A 206 4.85 15.37 -6.90
C LEU A 206 5.79 15.67 -8.07
N LYS A 207 6.61 14.71 -8.53
CA LYS A 207 7.64 14.95 -9.56
C LYS A 207 7.45 14.14 -10.84
N SER A 208 6.45 13.27 -10.94
CA SER A 208 6.17 12.57 -12.20
C SER A 208 5.54 13.51 -13.22
N SER A 209 6.36 14.05 -14.13
CA SER A 209 5.91 14.81 -15.31
C SER A 209 5.91 13.95 -16.60
N THR A 210 6.38 12.70 -16.52
CA THR A 210 6.54 11.80 -17.67
C THR A 210 6.39 10.32 -17.24
N GLY A 211 5.43 9.60 -17.81
CA GLY A 211 5.18 8.16 -17.61
C GLY A 211 4.23 7.83 -16.45
N VAL A 212 3.47 6.74 -16.58
CA VAL A 212 2.52 6.27 -15.55
C VAL A 212 3.28 5.42 -14.54
N GLU A 213 3.10 5.70 -13.24
CA GLU A 213 3.78 4.94 -12.19
C GLU A 213 2.82 3.90 -11.56
N ALA A 214 3.20 2.63 -11.64
CA ALA A 214 2.57 1.52 -10.92
C ALA A 214 3.45 1.18 -9.70
N GLY A 215 3.07 1.70 -8.53
CA GLY A 215 3.76 1.47 -7.27
C GLY A 215 3.25 0.22 -6.57
N PHE A 216 4.08 -0.82 -6.47
CA PHE A 216 3.82 -2.01 -5.67
C PHE A 216 4.41 -1.83 -4.27
N ARG A 217 3.62 -1.92 -3.20
CA ARG A 217 4.12 -1.75 -1.82
C ARG A 217 4.36 -3.09 -1.16
N PRO A 218 5.47 -3.36 -0.46
CA PRO A 218 5.42 -4.36 0.58
C PRO A 218 4.58 -3.82 1.73
N HIS A 219 3.74 -4.70 2.26
CA HIS A 219 3.27 -4.73 3.64
C HIS A 219 3.16 -3.42 4.41
N CYS A 220 1.91 -3.01 4.58
CA CYS A 220 1.46 -2.58 5.88
C CYS A 220 1.35 -3.82 6.81
N VAL A 221 2.45 -4.24 7.44
CA VAL A 221 2.33 -5.11 8.62
C VAL A 221 1.72 -4.24 9.72
N VAL A 222 0.45 -4.46 10.04
CA VAL A 222 -0.06 -4.11 11.37
C VAL A 222 0.65 -5.03 12.34
N GLN A 223 1.82 -4.61 12.80
CA GLN A 223 2.51 -5.27 13.88
C GLN A 223 1.65 -5.02 15.11
N ARG A 224 1.03 -6.07 15.65
CA ARG A 224 0.57 -6.04 17.04
C ARG A 224 1.79 -5.65 17.89
N ASN A 225 1.66 -4.56 18.62
CA ASN A 225 2.62 -4.03 19.59
C ASN A 225 3.50 -5.13 20.20
N ALA A 226 4.79 -5.10 19.89
CA ALA A 226 5.81 -5.77 20.68
C ALA A 226 6.55 -4.70 21.51
N SER A 227 5.82 -4.06 22.43
CA SER A 227 6.30 -3.61 23.75
C SER A 227 5.23 -2.74 24.39
N TYR A 228 4.34 -3.35 25.17
CA TYR A 228 3.75 -2.70 26.34
C TYR A 228 3.67 -3.77 27.43
N ARG A 229 4.64 -3.74 28.36
CA ARG A 229 4.43 -4.28 29.70
C ARG A 229 3.49 -3.29 30.39
N GLY A 230 2.21 -3.61 30.48
CA GLY A 230 1.24 -2.77 31.19
C GLY A 230 -0.19 -3.22 30.96
N ASN A 231 -0.79 -3.75 32.03
CA ASN A 231 -2.19 -4.09 32.32
C ASN A 231 -3.25 -4.08 31.20
N TRP A 232 -3.93 -5.23 31.15
CA TRP A 232 -5.17 -5.51 30.43
C TRP A 232 -6.27 -4.49 30.68
N VAL A 233 -6.88 -3.98 29.61
CA VAL A 233 -8.30 -3.60 29.59
C VAL A 233 -8.92 -4.24 28.34
N HIS A 234 -9.93 -5.08 28.56
CA HIS A 234 -10.71 -5.72 27.50
C HIS A 234 -11.63 -4.69 26.85
N SER A 235 -11.58 -4.56 25.52
CA SER A 235 -12.76 -4.21 24.74
C SER A 235 -12.72 -5.00 23.43
N GLY A 236 -13.57 -6.03 23.36
CA GLY A 236 -13.78 -6.82 22.17
C GLY A 236 -14.60 -6.05 21.15
N SER A 237 -14.31 -6.27 19.86
CA SER A 237 -15.30 -6.39 18.80
C SER A 237 -14.61 -7.02 17.60
N ALA A 238 -14.98 -8.27 17.34
CA ALA A 238 -14.74 -8.96 16.10
C ALA A 238 -15.69 -8.38 15.04
N CYS A 239 -15.17 -8.00 13.88
CA CYS A 239 -15.96 -7.83 12.67
C CYS A 239 -15.29 -8.63 11.56
N ILE A 240 -15.56 -9.93 11.58
CA ILE A 240 -15.62 -10.77 10.39
C ILE A 240 -17.02 -11.38 10.46
N GLY A 241 -17.85 -10.98 9.51
CA GLY A 241 -19.24 -11.37 9.33
C GLY A 241 -19.69 -10.76 8.02
#